data_AF-A0AAU7GX53-F1
#
_entry.id   AF-A0AAU7GX53-F1
#
_cell.length_a   1.000
_cell.length_b   1.000
_cell.length_c   1.000
_cell.angle_alpha   90.00
_cell.angle_beta   90.00
_cell.angle_gamma   90.00
#
_symmetry.space_group_name_H-M   'P 1'
#
loop_
_entity.id
_entity.type
_entity.pdbx_description
1 polymer ?
#
loop_
_entity_poly.entity_id
_entity_poly.type
_entity_poly.pdbx_seq_one_letter_code
_entity_poly.pdbx_strand_id
1 'polypeptide(L)' 'MKKDPEGEKGRNVAISSLRHDEGSARQLDEILNENPLYKPSAVMRGGILALYEMTREQRLAIIMKAASNARNH' A
#
# COMPACT_ATOMS: atom_id res chain seq x y z
N MET A 1 -2.75 -1.69 42.82
CA MET A 1 -2.62 -0.61 41.82
C MET A 1 -3.96 -0.42 41.15
N LYS A 2 -4.46 0.82 41.04
CA LYS A 2 -5.75 1.11 40.38
C LYS A 2 -5.56 0.96 38.87
N LYS A 3 -6.49 0.26 38.22
CA LYS A 3 -6.58 0.18 36.75
C LYS A 3 -7.14 1.51 36.27
N ASP A 4 -6.35 2.30 35.54
CA ASP A 4 -6.87 3.44 34.80
C ASP A 4 -7.87 2.92 33.74
N PRO A 5 -9.14 3.38 33.73
CA PRO A 5 -10.13 2.92 32.76
C PRO A 5 -10.08 3.66 31.41
N GLU A 6 -9.21 4.66 31.26
CA GLU A 6 -9.22 5.63 30.15
C GLU A 6 -7.91 5.63 29.36
N GLY A 7 -7.30 4.47 29.15
CA GLY A 7 -6.36 4.33 28.05
C GLY A 7 -7.16 4.34 26.76
N GLU A 8 -7.07 5.42 25.96
CA GLU A 8 -7.62 5.48 24.60
C GLU A 8 -7.41 4.11 23.94
N LYS A 9 -8.50 3.37 23.65
CA LYS A 9 -8.43 2.11 22.93
C LYS A 9 -7.63 2.41 21.66
N GLY A 10 -6.39 1.90 21.60
CA GLY A 10 -5.47 2.17 20.51
C GLY A 10 -6.24 1.99 19.21
N ARG A 11 -6.31 3.06 18.40
CA ARG A 11 -7.02 3.04 17.11
C ARG A 11 -6.68 1.73 16.43
N ASN A 12 -7.69 0.89 16.15
CA ASN A 12 -7.52 -0.36 15.43
C ASN A 12 -7.00 -0.02 14.02
N VAL A 13 -5.68 0.09 13.86
CA VAL A 13 -5.06 0.19 12.55
C VAL A 13 -5.24 -1.18 11.93
N ALA A 14 -6.02 -1.26 10.85
CA ALA A 14 -6.13 -2.49 10.07
C ALA A 14 -4.74 -2.79 9.48
N ILE A 15 -4.07 -3.81 10.00
CA ILE A 15 -2.79 -4.31 9.48
C ILE A 15 -3.11 -5.40 8.47
N SER A 16 -2.70 -5.20 7.23
CA SER A 16 -2.73 -6.20 6.17
C SER A 16 -1.33 -6.50 5.68
N SER A 17 -1.12 -7.74 5.23
CA SER A 17 0.12 -8.17 4.58
C SER A 17 -0.14 -8.36 3.08
N LEU A 18 0.81 -7.94 2.24
CA LEU A 18 0.74 -8.01 0.79
C LEU A 18 1.98 -8.74 0.28
N ARG A 19 1.80 -9.60 -0.73
CA ARG A 19 2.91 -10.24 -1.45
C ARG A 19 3.17 -9.45 -2.73
N HIS A 20 4.43 -9.07 -2.92
CA HIS A 20 4.90 -8.45 -4.16
C HIS A 20 5.60 -9.50 -5.03
N ASP A 21 5.42 -9.41 -6.35
CA ASP A 21 6.34 -10.03 -7.31
C ASP A 21 7.65 -9.21 -7.40
N GLU A 22 8.65 -9.74 -8.10
CA GLU A 22 9.96 -9.07 -8.24
C GLU A 22 9.84 -7.66 -8.83
N GLY A 23 8.95 -7.48 -9.81
CA GLY A 23 8.74 -6.19 -10.47
C GLY A 23 8.15 -5.16 -9.52
N SER A 24 7.12 -5.53 -8.78
CA SER A 24 6.45 -4.67 -7.80
C SER A 24 7.36 -4.37 -6.61
N ALA A 25 8.16 -5.34 -6.16
CA ALA A 25 9.15 -5.12 -5.10
C ALA A 25 10.22 -4.11 -5.53
N ARG A 26 10.75 -4.24 -6.75
CA ARG A 26 11.73 -3.29 -7.31
C ARG A 26 11.17 -1.88 -7.44
N GLN A 27 9.95 -1.74 -7.99
CA GLN A 27 9.30 -0.43 -8.12
C GLN A 27 9.06 0.24 -6.76
N LEU A 28 8.67 -0.53 -5.74
CA LEU A 28 8.52 -0.01 -4.39
C LEU A 28 9.86 0.47 -3.82
N ASP A 29 10.93 -0.30 -4.01
CA ASP A 29 12.28 0.09 -3.56
C ASP A 29 12.78 1.36 -4.25
N GLU A 30 12.59 1.47 -5.57
CA GLU A 30 12.91 2.68 -6.34
C GLU A 30 12.20 3.92 -5.76
N ILE A 31 10.89 3.84 -5.52
CA ILE A 31 10.11 4.96 -4.93
C ILE A 31 10.61 5.31 -3.52
N LEU A 32 10.91 4.31 -2.70
CA LEU A 32 11.41 4.56 -1.34
C LEU A 32 12.79 5.23 -1.35
N ASN A 33 13.62 4.93 -2.34
CA ASN A 33 14.94 5.55 -2.52
C ASN A 33 14.86 7.00 -3.02
N GLU A 34 13.77 7.42 -3.64
CA GLU A 34 13.58 8.82 -4.07
C GLU A 34 13.50 9.81 -2.90
N ASN A 35 12.96 9.37 -1.76
CA ASN A 35 12.82 10.22 -0.58
C ASN A 35 12.92 9.41 0.73
N PRO A 36 13.94 9.68 1.58
CA PRO A 36 14.17 8.92 2.82
C PRO A 36 13.05 9.06 3.86
N LEU A 37 12.13 10.01 3.69
CA LEU A 37 10.96 10.16 4.57
C LEU A 37 9.77 9.29 4.14
N TYR A 38 9.82 8.67 2.96
CA TYR A 38 8.77 7.77 2.51
C TYR A 38 8.79 6.49 3.33
N LYS A 39 7.59 6.09 3.76
CA LYS A 39 7.34 4.80 4.40
C LYS A 39 6.57 3.93 3.41
N PRO A 40 6.79 2.61 3.36
CA PRO A 40 6.02 1.72 2.49
C PRO A 40 4.51 1.92 2.61
N SER A 41 4.01 2.11 3.84
CA SER A 41 2.58 2.37 4.07
C SER A 41 2.08 3.69 3.47
N ALA A 42 2.93 4.72 3.40
CA ALA A 42 2.57 6.00 2.76
C ALA A 42 2.53 5.84 1.23
N VAL A 43 3.52 5.15 0.65
CA VAL A 43 3.55 4.84 -0.78
C VAL A 43 2.33 4.02 -1.19
N MET A 44 2.00 2.96 -0.44
CA MET A 44 0.82 2.14 -0.72
C MET A 44 -0.48 2.93 -0.61
N ARG A 45 -0.63 3.79 0.40
CA ARG A 45 -1.81 4.67 0.52
C ARG A 45 -1.88 5.67 -0.65
N GLY A 46 -0.75 6.22 -1.08
CA GLY A 46 -0.67 7.10 -2.25
C GLY A 46 -1.10 6.39 -3.53
N GLY A 47 -0.65 5.16 -3.75
CA GLY A 47 -1.09 4.34 -4.89
C GLY A 47 -2.59 4.06 -4.88
N ILE A 48 -3.16 3.72 -3.73
CA ILE A 48 -4.61 3.50 -3.58
C ILE A 48 -5.39 4.80 -3.85
N LEU A 49 -4.91 5.94 -3.32
CA LEU A 49 -5.54 7.24 -3.55
C LEU A 49 -5.54 7.60 -5.04
N ALA A 50 -4.41 7.43 -5.72
CA ALA A 50 -4.30 7.67 -7.16
C ALA A 50 -5.27 6.79 -7.95
N LEU A 51 -5.38 5.49 -7.61
CA LEU A 51 -6.37 4.59 -8.24
C LEU A 51 -7.82 5.01 -7.95
N TYR A 52 -8.10 5.56 -6.77
CA TYR A 52 -9.43 6.02 -6.39
C TYR A 52 -9.86 7.26 -7.18
N GLU A 53 -8.93 8.19 -7.43
CA GLU A 53 -9.16 9.42 -8.19
C GLU A 53 -9.30 9.19 -9.71
N MET A 54 -8.80 8.06 -10.22
CA MET A 54 -8.96 7.66 -11.62
C MET A 54 -10.41 7.29 -12.00
N THR A 55 -10.71 7.41 -13.30
CA THR A 55 -11.93 6.82 -13.87
C THR A 55 -11.95 5.30 -13.70
N ARG A 56 -13.14 4.70 -13.79
CA ARG A 56 -13.31 3.26 -13.63
C ARG A 56 -12.50 2.47 -14.66
N GLU A 57 -12.47 2.94 -15.90
CA GLU A 57 -11.79 2.32 -17.04
C GLU A 57 -10.27 2.36 -16.84
N GLN A 58 -9.72 3.51 -16.44
CA GLN A 58 -8.29 3.65 -16.16
C GLN A 58 -7.87 2.77 -14.98
N ARG A 59 -8.62 2.82 -13.87
CA ARG A 59 -8.36 1.97 -12.70
C ARG A 59 -8.38 0.49 -13.08
N LEU A 60 -9.35 0.06 -13.88
CA LEU A 60 -9.45 -1.32 -14.35
C LEU A 60 -8.23 -1.71 -15.19
N ALA A 61 -7.83 -0.87 -16.15
CA ALA A 61 -6.68 -1.14 -17.01
C ALA A 61 -5.38 -1.30 -16.20
N ILE A 62 -5.15 -0.43 -15.21
CA ILE A 62 -3.98 -0.51 -14.34
C ILE A 62 -4.00 -1.79 -13.48
N ILE A 63 -5.13 -2.13 -12.87
CA ILE A 63 -5.24 -3.34 -12.05
C ILE A 63 -5.01 -4.60 -12.90
N MET A 64 -5.56 -4.66 -14.11
CA MET A 64 -5.32 -5.80 -15.02
C MET A 64 -3.87 -5.92 -15.43
N LYS A 65 -3.19 -4.80 -15.72
CA LYS A 65 -1.75 -4.78 -16.00
C LYS A 65 -0.91 -5.27 -14.81
N ALA A 66 -1.28 -4.88 -13.59
CA ALA A 66 -0.61 -5.36 -12.38
C ALA A 66 -0.85 -6.87 -12.16
N ALA A 67 -2.09 -7.35 -12.38
CA ALA A 67 -2.44 -8.75 -12.23
C ALA A 67 -1.79 -9.68 -13.27
N SER A 68 -1.55 -9.20 -14.50
CA SER A 68 -0.89 -10.00 -15.54
C SER A 68 0.59 -10.22 -15.26
N ASN A 69 1.27 -9.28 -14.60
CA ASN A 69 2.69 -9.39 -14.26
C ASN A 69 2.96 -10.42 -13.17
N ALA A 70 1.98 -10.70 -12.30
CA ALA A 70 2.09 -11.68 -11.23
C ALA A 70 2.10 -13.16 -11.71
N ARG A 71 1.82 -13.44 -12.98
CA ARG A 71 1.71 -14.81 -13.54
C ARG A 71 2.99 -15.37 -14.16
N ASN A 72 4.06 -14.58 -14.28
CA ASN A 72 5.33 -15.02 -14.86
C ASN A 72 6.35 -15.45 -13.79
N HIS A 73 5.90 -16.25 -12.81
CA HIS A 73 6.74 -16.89 -11.80
C HIS A 73 6.39 -18.36 -11.68
#